data_AF-A0A2N3INU8-F1
#
_entry.id   AF-A0A2N3INU8-F1
#
_cell.length_a   1.000
_cell.length_b   1.000
_cell.length_c   1.000
_cell.angle_alpha   90.00
_cell.angle_beta   90.00
_cell.angle_gamma   90.00
#
_symmetry.space_group_name_H-M   'P 1'
#
loop_
_entity.id
_entity.type
_entity.pdbx_description
1 polymer ?
#
loop_
_entity_poly.entity_id
_entity_poly.type
_entity_poly.pdbx_seq_one_letter_code
_entity_poly.pdbx_strand_id
1 'polypeptide(L)'
;MAAGINLWKKNEEIEELEMSELALRLLEASPAPAIVLEIFAERVTPSSYSGSRAEVMKSREKAIRKLVEHERADISTAAQIVSANLIQLIERQKERELREDMEHEQRFE
;
A
#
# COMPACT_ATOMS: atom_id res chain seq x y z
N MET A 1 -8.46 -11.21 20.80
CA MET A 1 -7.94 -10.70 19.50
C MET A 1 -8.07 -9.20 19.52
N ALA A 2 -6.98 -8.45 19.46
CA ALA A 2 -7.07 -7.00 19.29
C ALA A 2 -7.73 -6.76 17.92
N ALA A 3 -8.85 -6.04 17.88
CA ALA A 3 -9.48 -5.63 16.63
C ALA A 3 -8.50 -4.67 15.93
N GLY A 4 -7.70 -5.20 15.02
CA GLY A 4 -6.80 -4.39 14.22
C GLY A 4 -7.60 -3.42 13.35
N ILE A 5 -7.19 -2.16 13.30
CA ILE A 5 -7.79 -1.18 12.38
C ILE A 5 -7.57 -1.69 10.95
N ASN A 6 -8.68 -1.79 10.19
CA ASN A 6 -8.60 -2.01 8.75
C ASN A 6 -8.20 -0.68 8.09
N LEU A 7 -7.03 -0.66 7.45
CA LEU A 7 -6.50 0.54 6.79
C LEU A 7 -7.22 0.84 5.47
N TRP A 8 -7.80 -0.18 4.85
CA TRP A 8 -8.26 -0.10 3.49
C TRP A 8 -9.78 -0.18 3.42
N LYS A 9 -10.39 0.72 2.67
CA LYS A 9 -11.82 0.73 2.34
C LYS A 9 -11.95 0.58 0.82
N LYS A 10 -12.85 -0.29 0.36
CA LYS A 10 -13.22 -0.31 -1.06
C LYS A 10 -14.17 0.86 -1.32
N ASN A 11 -13.86 1.69 -2.31
CA ASN A 11 -14.78 2.69 -2.81
C ASN A 11 -15.75 1.99 -3.78
N GLU A 12 -17.05 2.06 -3.48
CA GLU A 12 -18.08 1.36 -4.25
C GLU A 12 -18.39 2.03 -5.60
N GLU A 13 -18.06 3.32 -5.75
CA GLU A 13 -18.37 4.10 -6.97
C GLU A 13 -17.30 3.94 -8.06
N ILE A 14 -16.03 3.91 -7.68
CA ILE A 14 -14.89 3.86 -8.61
C ILE A 14 -14.12 2.53 -8.56
N GLU A 15 -14.60 1.57 -7.77
CA GLU A 15 -13.96 0.26 -7.51
C GLU A 15 -12.48 0.32 -7.04
N GLU A 16 -12.01 1.49 -6.61
CA GLU A 16 -10.65 1.68 -6.12
C GLU A 16 -10.54 1.42 -4.61
N LEU A 17 -9.32 1.14 -4.16
CA LEU A 17 -9.00 1.07 -2.74
C LEU A 17 -8.64 2.47 -2.21
N GLU A 18 -9.16 2.80 -1.04
CA GLU A 18 -8.91 4.06 -0.35
C GLU A 18 -8.51 3.84 1.10
N MET A 19 -7.90 4.86 1.71
CA MET A 19 -7.63 4.86 3.14
C MET A 19 -8.96 4.90 3.90
N SER A 20 -9.12 4.06 4.91
CA SER A 20 -10.31 4.11 5.77
C SER A 20 -10.34 5.40 6.60
N GLU A 21 -11.54 5.88 6.92
CA GLU A 21 -11.71 7.10 7.71
C GLU A 21 -11.05 6.98 9.09
N LEU A 22 -11.08 5.81 9.72
CA LEU A 22 -10.40 5.57 10.99
C LEU A 22 -8.87 5.66 10.86
N ALA A 23 -8.31 5.16 9.77
CA ALA A 23 -6.88 5.27 9.51
C ALA A 23 -6.45 6.72 9.25
N LEU A 24 -7.27 7.50 8.52
CA LEU A 24 -7.06 8.93 8.32
C LEU A 24 -7.09 9.71 9.64
N ARG A 25 -8.13 9.51 10.47
CA ARG A 25 -8.23 10.15 11.78
C ARG A 25 -7.07 9.80 12.70
N LEU A 26 -6.59 8.55 12.66
CA LEU A 26 -5.41 8.14 13.43
C LEU A 26 -4.14 8.87 12.95
N LEU A 27 -3.97 8.98 11.64
CA LEU A 27 -2.85 9.69 11.04
C LEU A 27 -2.88 11.18 11.39
N GLU A 28 -4.03 11.82 11.27
CA GLU A 28 -4.24 13.23 11.59
C GLU A 28 -4.12 13.52 13.09
N ALA A 29 -4.55 12.62 13.96
CA ALA A 29 -4.38 12.81 15.40
C ALA A 29 -2.93 12.60 15.88
N SER A 30 -2.06 12.05 15.03
CA SER A 30 -0.68 11.72 15.41
C SER A 30 0.20 12.97 15.48
N PRO A 31 1.02 13.11 16.54
CA PRO A 31 2.09 14.12 16.59
C PRO A 31 3.27 13.77 15.67
N ALA A 32 3.33 12.53 15.16
CA ALA A 32 4.36 12.03 14.26
C ALA A 32 3.74 11.25 13.09
N PRO A 33 3.10 11.95 12.12
CA PRO A 33 2.40 11.28 11.02
C PRO A 33 3.33 10.47 10.12
N ALA A 34 4.60 10.85 10.00
CA ALA A 34 5.59 10.09 9.24
C ALA A 34 5.74 8.64 9.74
N ILE A 35 5.85 8.46 11.07
CA ILE A 35 5.97 7.12 11.69
C ILE A 35 4.69 6.31 11.44
N VAL A 36 3.53 6.94 11.53
CA VAL A 36 2.25 6.26 11.27
C VAL A 36 2.15 5.82 9.81
N LEU A 37 2.60 6.66 8.86
CA LEU A 37 2.64 6.31 7.45
C LEU A 37 3.63 5.18 7.14
N GLU A 38 4.77 5.13 7.81
CA GLU A 38 5.71 3.99 7.71
C GLU A 38 5.03 2.69 8.17
N ILE A 39 4.31 2.71 9.30
CA ILE A 39 3.54 1.56 9.78
C ILE A 39 2.43 1.17 8.80
N PHE A 40 1.79 2.14 8.13
CA PHE A 40 0.80 1.85 7.10
C PHE A 40 1.46 1.21 5.87
N ALA A 41 2.66 1.67 5.50
CA ALA A 41 3.44 1.14 4.39
C ALA A 41 3.81 -0.33 4.60
N GLU A 42 4.12 -0.75 5.83
CA GLU A 42 4.38 -2.16 6.16
C GLU A 42 3.18 -3.07 5.79
N ARG A 43 1.95 -2.54 5.87
CA ARG A 43 0.72 -3.27 5.54
C ARG A 43 0.35 -3.22 4.06
N VAL A 44 1.12 -2.52 3.22
CA VAL A 44 0.96 -2.59 1.76
C VAL A 44 1.23 -4.00 1.28
N THR A 45 2.26 -4.64 1.83
CA THR A 45 2.63 -6.01 1.50
C THR A 45 1.68 -7.00 2.19
N PRO A 46 0.82 -7.72 1.45
CA PRO A 46 -0.05 -8.70 2.07
C PRO A 46 0.74 -9.92 2.57
N SER A 47 0.33 -10.47 3.72
CA SER A 47 0.82 -11.75 4.23
C SER A 47 0.20 -12.96 3.50
N SER A 48 -0.98 -12.79 2.92
CA SER A 48 -1.67 -13.76 2.07
C SER A 48 -2.37 -13.03 0.92
N TYR A 49 -2.28 -13.59 -0.28
CA TYR A 49 -2.86 -13.02 -1.50
C TYR A 49 -3.20 -14.15 -2.48
N SER A 50 -4.16 -13.88 -3.36
CA SER A 50 -4.46 -14.71 -4.53
C SER A 50 -4.15 -13.88 -5.79
N GLY A 51 -3.50 -14.49 -6.77
CA GLY A 51 -3.05 -13.79 -7.98
C GLY A 51 -1.75 -13.01 -7.76
N SER A 52 -1.61 -11.84 -8.40
CA SER A 52 -0.39 -11.02 -8.31
C SER A 52 -0.33 -10.24 -6.99
N ARG A 53 0.74 -10.45 -6.22
CA ARG A 53 1.03 -9.68 -5.02
C ARG A 53 1.30 -8.22 -5.39
N ALA A 54 2.04 -8.02 -6.49
CA ALA A 54 2.39 -6.68 -6.95
C ALA A 54 1.16 -5.83 -7.30
N GLU A 55 0.12 -6.41 -7.90
CA GLU A 55 -1.12 -5.66 -8.18
C GLU A 55 -1.90 -5.33 -6.91
N VAL A 56 -1.93 -6.22 -5.90
CA VAL A 56 -2.50 -5.89 -4.58
C VAL A 56 -1.72 -4.75 -3.91
N MET A 57 -0.39 -4.80 -3.96
CA MET A 57 0.47 -3.76 -3.40
C MET A 57 0.28 -2.42 -4.12
N LYS A 58 0.15 -2.42 -5.45
CA LYS A 58 -0.10 -1.21 -6.26
C LYS A 58 -1.41 -0.52 -5.89
N SER A 59 -2.49 -1.29 -5.66
CA SER A 59 -3.76 -0.70 -5.22
C SER A 59 -3.66 -0.04 -3.84
N ARG A 60 -2.87 -0.61 -2.92
CA ARG A 60 -2.63 -0.03 -1.59
C ARG A 60 -1.68 1.16 -1.62
N GLU A 61 -0.65 1.12 -2.46
CA GLU A 61 0.24 2.27 -2.70
C GLU A 61 -0.55 3.45 -3.25
N LYS A 62 -1.46 3.25 -4.21
CA LYS A 62 -2.34 4.31 -4.72
C LYS A 62 -3.17 4.96 -3.61
N ALA A 63 -3.70 4.17 -2.68
CA ALA A 63 -4.44 4.69 -1.53
C ALA A 63 -3.57 5.58 -0.62
N ILE A 64 -2.31 5.20 -0.40
CA ILE A 64 -1.34 6.04 0.34
C ILE A 64 -0.99 7.29 -0.47
N ARG A 65 -0.77 7.16 -1.78
CA ARG A 65 -0.34 8.24 -2.67
C ARG A 65 -1.36 9.38 -2.74
N LYS A 66 -2.67 9.10 -2.59
CA LYS A 66 -3.70 10.15 -2.46
C LYS A 66 -3.39 11.15 -1.32
N LEU A 67 -2.65 10.75 -0.29
CA LEU A 67 -2.22 11.64 0.80
C LEU A 67 -1.13 12.64 0.43
N VAL A 68 -0.53 12.53 -0.76
CA VAL A 68 0.37 13.58 -1.27
C VAL A 68 -0.37 14.92 -1.43
N GLU A 69 -1.69 14.88 -1.63
CA GLU A 69 -2.56 16.05 -1.77
C GLU A 69 -3.14 16.52 -0.42
N HIS A 70 -2.73 15.92 0.70
CA HIS A 70 -3.26 16.25 2.02
C HIS A 70 -2.91 17.68 2.45
N GLU A 71 -3.85 18.38 3.10
CA GLU A 71 -3.72 19.80 3.48
C GLU A 71 -2.56 20.05 4.46
N ARG A 72 -2.28 19.08 5.34
CA ARG A 72 -1.15 19.14 6.26
C ARG A 72 0.16 18.75 5.57
N ALA A 73 1.10 19.68 5.55
CA ALA A 73 2.40 19.56 4.88
C ALA A 73 3.28 18.41 5.42
N ASP A 74 3.17 18.08 6.71
CA ASP A 74 3.90 16.98 7.32
C ASP A 74 3.42 15.61 6.80
N ILE A 75 2.10 15.43 6.66
CA ILE A 75 1.49 14.24 6.06
C ILE A 75 1.82 14.14 4.57
N SER A 76 1.67 15.22 3.81
CA SER A 76 1.92 15.19 2.37
C SER A 76 3.38 14.90 2.03
N THR A 77 4.33 15.50 2.77
CA THR A 77 5.76 15.23 2.60
C THR A 77 6.10 13.77 2.93
N ALA A 78 5.58 13.25 4.05
CA ALA A 78 5.80 11.86 4.43
C ALA A 78 5.18 10.88 3.40
N ALA A 79 3.98 11.17 2.89
CA ALA A 79 3.32 10.36 1.88
C ALA A 79 4.11 10.30 0.56
N GLN A 80 4.73 11.40 0.13
CA GLN A 80 5.60 11.42 -1.05
C GLN A 80 6.78 10.46 -0.89
N ILE A 81 7.47 10.52 0.25
CA ILE A 81 8.63 9.66 0.55
C ILE A 81 8.21 8.19 0.59
N VAL A 82 7.13 7.89 1.32
CA VAL A 82 6.62 6.52 1.46
C VAL A 82 6.13 5.96 0.13
N SER A 83 5.37 6.72 -0.66
CA SER A 83 4.90 6.30 -1.99
C SER A 83 6.07 5.99 -2.93
N ALA A 84 7.11 6.84 -2.96
CA ALA A 84 8.30 6.58 -3.78
C ALA A 84 9.01 5.27 -3.39
N ASN A 85 9.13 4.99 -2.09
CA ASN A 85 9.72 3.75 -1.60
C ASN A 85 8.87 2.51 -1.95
N LEU A 86 7.54 2.64 -1.86
CA LEU A 86 6.61 1.57 -2.22
C LEU A 86 6.63 1.26 -3.70
N ILE A 87 6.76 2.26 -4.57
CA ILE A 87 6.88 2.06 -6.02
C ILE A 87 8.08 1.17 -6.34
N GLN A 88 9.25 1.45 -5.76
CA GLN A 88 10.44 0.62 -5.95
C GLN A 88 10.24 -0.81 -5.44
N LEU A 89 9.54 -0.97 -4.30
CA LEU A 89 9.23 -2.29 -3.75
C LEU A 89 8.29 -3.08 -4.66
N ILE A 90 7.27 -2.42 -5.23
CA ILE A 90 6.32 -3.02 -6.17
C ILE A 90 7.03 -3.47 -7.44
N GLU A 91 7.91 -2.65 -8.01
CA GLU A 91 8.69 -3.01 -9.21
C GLU A 91 9.52 -4.28 -8.99
N ARG A 92 10.25 -4.36 -7.87
CA ARG A 92 11.01 -5.57 -7.51
C ARG A 92 10.12 -6.80 -7.34
N GLN A 93 8.91 -6.63 -6.78
CA GLN A 93 7.96 -7.73 -6.64
C GLN A 93 7.43 -8.19 -8.02
N LYS A 94 7.20 -7.27 -8.96
CA LYS A 94 6.79 -7.61 -10.33
C LYS A 94 7.85 -8.41 -11.07
N GLU A 95 9.12 -7.97 -10.99
CA GLU A 95 10.24 -8.69 -11.60
C GLU A 95 10.39 -10.10 -11.03
N ARG A 96 10.16 -10.25 -9.73
CA ARG A 96 10.20 -11.55 -9.05
C ARG A 96 9.07 -12.46 -9.54
N GLU A 97 7.84 -11.97 -9.57
CA GLU A 97 6.68 -12.74 -10.07
C GLU A 97 6.90 -13.20 -11.50
N LEU A 98 7.37 -12.31 -12.38
CA LEU A 98 7.66 -12.65 -13.78
C LEU A 98 8.73 -13.74 -13.90
N ARG A 99 9.78 -13.69 -13.08
CA ARG A 99 10.83 -14.71 -13.08
C ARG A 99 10.30 -16.07 -12.61
N GLU A 100 9.51 -16.08 -11.55
CA GLU A 100 8.88 -17.30 -11.02
C GLU A 100 7.96 -17.92 -12.08
N ASP A 101 7.14 -17.12 -12.78
CA ASP A 101 6.27 -17.59 -13.87
C ASP A 101 7.09 -18.22 -15.03
N MET A 102 8.17 -17.57 -15.47
CA MET A 102 9.05 -18.09 -16.52
C MET A 102 9.79 -19.39 -16.11
N GLU A 103 10.17 -19.52 -14.85
CA GLU A 103 10.78 -20.74 -14.30
C GLU A 103 9.77 -21.89 -14.22
N HIS A 104 8.50 -21.57 -13.92
CA HIS A 104 7.44 -22.56 -13.92
C HIS A 104 7.11 -23.05 -15.33
N GLU A 105 6.94 -22.17 -16.31
CA GLU A 105 6.66 -22.55 -17.71
C GLU A 105 7.74 -23.48 -18.29
N GLN A 106 9.02 -23.19 -18.04
CA GLN A 106 10.13 -24.03 -18.53
C GLN A 106 10.24 -25.42 -17.88
N ARG A 107 9.57 -25.67 -16.76
CA ARG A 107 9.60 -26.97 -16.07
C ARG A 107 8.46 -27.90 -16.48
N PHE A 108 7.48 -27.40 -17.23
CA PHE A 108 6.32 -28.15 -17.69
C PHE A 108 6.31 -28.40 -19.21
N GLU A 109 7.35 -27.98 -19.94
CA GLU A 109 7.73 -28.48 -21.28
C GLU A 109 8.70 -29.67 -21.18
#